data_AF-A0A2E7KX24-F1
#
_entry.id   AF-A0A2E7KX24-F1
#
_cell.length_a   1.000
_cell.length_b   1.000
_cell.length_c   1.000
_cell.angle_alpha   90.00
_cell.angle_beta   90.00
_cell.angle_gamma   90.00
#
_symmetry.space_group_name_H-M   'P 1'
#
loop_
_entity.id
_entity.type
_entity.pdbx_description
1 polymer ?
#
loop_
_entity_poly.entity_id
_entity_poly.type
_entity_poly.pdbx_seq_one_letter_code
_entity_poly.pdbx_strand_id
1 'polypeptide(L)'
;MIKLVTKAERFIKKSIGSKKSSKSKSSPPKASDLSLIRKIVSEWRGCPVNSHFDNSDLACEFANLKNVTSVASRGPLTPDHVIRTKRIPLVIASDIKKSIDKYAVEYIKYFNKYSSNEMTMLDPAPRWAVLPGKGILTFGCNKKELTIVKDIVKHTIKTILKTELAFGGWKALNASKLFEIEYWELEQAKLKKAESNSLPHKGKVAIVTGSAAGIGFACAEALALDGATVIGLDLSPEITSQMEKINGEGIVINLTDEGKVKSTIEHIINSYGGIDIVVSNAGIFTAGAYIDEMNQSNWQKSMAVNLTSHQLFLKYSIPFLKNGISSSIVL
;
A
#
# COMPACT_ATOMS: atom_id res chain seq x y z
N MET A 1 -11.78 37.16 6.71
CA MET A 1 -11.51 35.71 6.64
C MET A 1 -11.68 35.03 8.01
N ILE A 2 -10.90 35.40 9.04
CA ILE A 2 -10.94 34.77 10.39
C ILE A 2 -12.35 34.73 11.00
N LYS A 3 -13.09 35.85 11.01
CA LYS A 3 -14.46 35.91 11.56
C LYS A 3 -15.44 34.90 10.92
N LEU A 4 -15.33 34.69 9.61
CA LEU A 4 -16.20 33.75 8.88
C LEU A 4 -15.81 32.31 9.18
N VAL A 5 -14.51 32.01 9.25
CA VAL A 5 -14.00 30.69 9.67
C VAL A 5 -14.48 30.37 11.08
N THR A 6 -14.31 31.27 12.04
CA THR A 6 -14.77 31.07 13.42
C THR A 6 -16.29 30.88 13.50
N LYS A 7 -17.07 31.61 12.69
CA LYS A 7 -18.53 31.43 12.63
C LYS A 7 -18.91 30.05 12.08
N ALA A 8 -18.21 29.59 11.04
CA ALA A 8 -18.40 28.25 10.47
C ALA A 8 -18.02 27.15 11.47
N GLU A 9 -16.89 27.29 12.18
CA GLU A 9 -16.45 26.32 13.20
C GLU A 9 -17.46 26.19 14.35
N ARG A 10 -18.00 27.31 14.84
CA ARG A 10 -19.05 27.31 15.87
C ARG A 10 -20.32 26.63 15.38
N PHE A 11 -20.73 26.91 14.14
CA PHE A 11 -21.87 26.27 13.51
C PHE A 11 -21.67 24.75 13.39
N ILE A 12 -20.52 24.31 12.87
CA ILE A 12 -20.16 22.89 12.73
C ILE A 12 -20.16 22.18 14.09
N LYS A 13 -19.55 22.79 15.13
CA LYS A 13 -19.55 22.23 16.49
C LYS A 13 -20.97 22.06 17.06
N LYS A 14 -21.85 23.04 16.82
CA LYS A 14 -23.25 22.99 17.25
C LYS A 14 -24.04 21.89 16.51
N SER A 15 -23.80 21.72 15.21
CA SER A 15 -24.55 20.77 14.36
C SER A 15 -24.11 19.31 14.50
N ILE A 16 -22.82 19.04 14.72
CA ILE A 16 -22.31 17.66 14.89
C ILE A 16 -22.73 17.07 16.25
N GLY A 17 -22.91 17.93 17.27
CA GLY A 17 -23.10 17.50 18.65
C GLY A 17 -21.91 16.69 19.19
N SER A 18 -22.00 16.20 20.43
CA SER A 18 -21.00 15.30 21.04
C SER A 18 -21.20 13.83 20.63
N LYS A 19 -21.59 13.55 19.38
CA LYS A 19 -21.69 12.17 18.89
C LYS A 19 -20.29 11.56 18.88
N LYS A 20 -20.01 10.72 19.88
CA LYS A 20 -18.77 9.94 19.95
C LYS A 20 -18.75 8.97 18.77
N SER A 21 -17.65 8.97 18.01
CA SER A 21 -17.28 7.86 17.13
C SER A 21 -17.36 6.58 17.95
N SER A 22 -18.22 5.65 17.55
CA SER A 22 -18.25 4.32 18.14
C SER A 22 -17.05 3.56 17.60
N LYS A 23 -16.34 2.84 18.47
CA LYS A 23 -15.31 1.89 18.02
C LYS A 23 -16.01 0.85 17.14
N SER A 24 -15.91 0.99 15.82
CA SER A 24 -16.50 0.02 14.91
C SER A 24 -15.59 -1.20 14.88
N LYS A 25 -16.08 -2.35 15.36
CA LYS A 25 -15.37 -3.63 15.18
C LYS A 25 -15.29 -3.93 13.68
N SER A 26 -14.10 -3.87 13.09
CA SER A 26 -13.84 -4.39 11.76
C SER A 26 -12.98 -5.66 11.88
N SER A 27 -13.24 -6.64 11.01
CA SER A 27 -12.31 -7.74 10.81
C SER A 27 -11.36 -7.37 9.68
N PRO A 28 -10.04 -7.46 9.87
CA PRO A 28 -9.10 -7.18 8.79
C PRO A 28 -9.30 -8.20 7.65
N PRO A 29 -9.09 -7.79 6.39
CA PRO A 29 -9.08 -8.72 5.26
C PRO A 29 -7.97 -9.76 5.44
N LYS A 30 -8.10 -10.89 4.75
CA LYS A 30 -7.00 -11.86 4.69
C LYS A 30 -5.83 -11.23 3.94
N ALA A 31 -4.60 -11.51 4.37
CA ALA A 31 -3.41 -11.06 3.66
C ALA A 31 -3.41 -11.52 2.18
N SER A 32 -3.93 -12.71 1.90
CA SER A 32 -4.11 -13.21 0.52
C SER A 32 -4.97 -12.30 -0.34
N ASP A 33 -6.03 -11.71 0.24
CA ASP A 33 -6.93 -10.81 -0.47
C ASP A 33 -6.22 -9.49 -0.79
N LEU A 34 -5.47 -8.95 0.17
CA LEU A 34 -4.67 -7.73 -0.03
C LEU A 34 -3.64 -7.91 -1.15
N SER A 35 -2.97 -9.06 -1.15
CA SER A 35 -2.00 -9.42 -2.17
C SER A 35 -2.61 -9.60 -3.55
N LEU A 36 -3.78 -10.22 -3.64
CA LEU A 36 -4.51 -10.33 -4.89
C LEU A 36 -4.99 -8.97 -5.41
N ILE A 37 -5.50 -8.11 -4.51
CA ILE A 37 -5.92 -6.74 -4.87
C ILE A 37 -4.75 -5.96 -5.46
N ARG A 38 -3.59 -5.96 -4.77
CA ARG A 38 -2.38 -5.28 -5.25
C ARG A 38 -1.96 -5.78 -6.64
N LYS A 39 -1.98 -7.10 -6.86
CA LYS A 39 -1.63 -7.71 -8.16
C LYS A 39 -2.49 -7.13 -9.29
N ILE A 40 -3.80 -7.23 -9.15
CA ILE A 40 -4.75 -6.82 -10.20
C ILE A 40 -4.70 -5.29 -10.42
N VAL A 41 -4.54 -4.52 -9.33
CA VAL A 41 -4.34 -3.06 -9.44
C VAL A 41 -3.03 -2.73 -10.16
N SER A 42 -1.95 -3.49 -9.95
CA SER A 42 -0.67 -3.31 -10.67
C SER A 42 -0.80 -3.66 -12.16
N GLU A 43 -1.60 -4.66 -12.50
CA GLU A 43 -1.89 -5.04 -13.89
C GLU A 43 -2.62 -3.92 -14.64
N TRP A 44 -3.71 -3.39 -14.07
CA TRP A 44 -4.36 -2.18 -14.59
C TRP A 44 -3.47 -0.93 -14.49
N ARG A 45 -2.52 -0.97 -13.54
CA ARG A 45 -1.38 -0.09 -13.33
C ARG A 45 -0.61 0.22 -14.60
N GLY A 46 -0.28 -0.87 -15.27
CA GLY A 46 0.87 -0.95 -16.18
C GLY A 46 2.22 -0.99 -15.44
N CYS A 47 2.23 -1.00 -14.10
CA CYS A 47 3.46 -1.06 -13.30
C CYS A 47 3.18 -1.57 -11.87
N PRO A 48 4.19 -2.10 -11.16
CA PRO A 48 4.08 -2.45 -9.75
C PRO A 48 3.63 -1.26 -8.90
N VAL A 49 2.71 -1.50 -7.96
CA VAL A 49 2.31 -0.52 -6.94
C VAL A 49 2.52 -1.08 -5.55
N ASN A 50 2.81 -0.23 -4.57
CA ASN A 50 2.65 -0.56 -3.16
C ASN A 50 1.21 -0.28 -2.75
N SER A 51 0.70 -1.03 -1.76
CA SER A 51 -0.58 -0.73 -1.12
C SER A 51 -0.48 -0.66 0.39
N HIS A 52 -1.27 0.19 1.02
CA HIS A 52 -1.37 0.26 2.48
C HIS A 52 -2.82 0.10 2.95
N PHE A 53 -3.03 -0.84 3.88
CA PHE A 53 -4.30 -1.06 4.56
C PHE A 53 -4.41 -0.20 5.81
N ASP A 54 -5.37 0.73 5.80
CA ASP A 54 -5.72 1.57 6.94
C ASP A 54 -6.90 0.93 7.69
N ASN A 55 -6.59 0.44 8.90
CA ASN A 55 -7.53 -0.12 9.86
C ASN A 55 -7.75 0.81 11.07
N SER A 56 -7.41 2.09 10.96
CA SER A 56 -7.69 3.06 12.02
C SER A 56 -9.19 3.15 12.29
N ASP A 57 -9.56 3.59 13.50
CA ASP A 57 -10.96 3.79 13.89
C ASP A 57 -11.73 4.64 12.87
N LEU A 58 -11.08 5.67 12.32
CA LEU A 58 -11.65 6.54 11.28
C LEU A 58 -11.93 5.78 9.97
N ALA A 59 -10.97 5.00 9.49
CA ALA A 59 -11.11 4.23 8.25
C ALA A 59 -12.21 3.15 8.40
N CYS A 60 -12.25 2.49 9.55
CA CYS A 60 -13.25 1.50 9.87
C CYS A 60 -14.64 2.13 10.01
N GLU A 61 -14.77 3.28 10.68
CA GLU A 61 -16.04 4.01 10.81
C GLU A 61 -16.60 4.37 9.43
N PHE A 62 -15.75 4.90 8.53
CA PHE A 62 -16.14 5.19 7.16
C PHE A 62 -16.57 3.94 6.39
N ALA A 63 -15.76 2.87 6.44
CA ALA A 63 -16.04 1.61 5.75
C ALA A 63 -17.30 0.89 6.28
N ASN A 64 -17.74 1.19 7.51
CA ASN A 64 -18.93 0.62 8.15
C ASN A 64 -20.23 1.41 7.88
N LEU A 65 -20.18 2.54 7.15
CA LEU A 65 -21.40 3.25 6.77
C LEU A 65 -22.33 2.34 5.95
N LYS A 66 -23.60 2.22 6.34
CA LYS A 66 -24.60 1.40 5.63
C LYS A 66 -24.73 1.77 4.14
N ASN A 67 -24.50 3.04 3.83
CA ASN A 67 -24.55 3.61 2.49
C ASN A 67 -23.16 3.95 1.94
N VAL A 68 -22.07 3.33 2.44
CA VAL A 68 -20.68 3.68 2.09
C VAL A 68 -20.45 3.69 0.58
N THR A 69 -21.02 2.75 -0.18
CA THR A 69 -20.89 2.70 -1.65
C THR A 69 -21.43 3.97 -2.30
N SER A 70 -22.58 4.47 -1.85
CA SER A 70 -23.17 5.72 -2.35
C SER A 70 -22.32 6.90 -1.91
N VAL A 71 -22.00 6.99 -0.62
CA VAL A 71 -21.24 8.09 -0.02
C VAL A 71 -19.88 8.24 -0.70
N ALA A 72 -19.08 7.19 -0.74
CA ALA A 72 -17.75 7.20 -1.32
C ALA A 72 -17.73 7.57 -2.82
N SER A 73 -18.81 7.26 -3.55
CA SER A 73 -18.90 7.48 -5.00
C SER A 73 -19.56 8.82 -5.39
N ARG A 74 -19.95 9.68 -4.43
CA ARG A 74 -20.52 11.01 -4.70
C ARG A 74 -19.55 11.97 -5.36
N GLY A 75 -18.25 11.69 -5.23
CA GLY A 75 -17.18 12.47 -5.84
C GLY A 75 -16.36 13.26 -4.81
N PRO A 76 -15.33 13.95 -5.30
CA PRO A 76 -14.29 14.52 -4.46
C PRO A 76 -14.67 15.84 -3.83
N LEU A 77 -13.93 16.22 -2.77
CA LEU A 77 -14.13 17.47 -2.02
C LEU A 77 -13.22 18.62 -2.48
N THR A 78 -12.07 18.30 -3.08
CA THR A 78 -11.03 19.27 -3.46
C THR A 78 -10.43 18.93 -4.83
N PRO A 79 -9.80 19.89 -5.52
CA PRO A 79 -9.06 19.62 -6.75
C PRO A 79 -7.91 18.61 -6.54
N ASP A 80 -7.17 18.71 -5.43
CA ASP A 80 -6.09 17.75 -5.11
C ASP A 80 -6.59 16.32 -4.99
N HIS A 81 -7.80 16.12 -4.44
CA HIS A 81 -8.43 14.80 -4.40
C HIS A 81 -8.59 14.25 -5.82
N VAL A 82 -9.13 15.03 -6.76
CA VAL A 82 -9.29 14.60 -8.15
C VAL A 82 -7.94 14.22 -8.77
N ILE A 83 -6.97 15.14 -8.71
CA ILE A 83 -5.69 15.02 -9.41
C ILE A 83 -4.86 13.87 -8.86
N ARG A 84 -4.87 13.65 -7.55
CA ARG A 84 -4.01 12.65 -6.90
C ARG A 84 -4.66 11.30 -6.69
N THR A 85 -5.99 11.25 -6.55
CA THR A 85 -6.69 10.02 -6.12
C THR A 85 -7.77 9.54 -7.10
N LYS A 86 -7.93 10.24 -8.24
CA LYS A 86 -9.03 10.11 -9.20
C LYS A 86 -10.37 10.56 -8.60
N ARG A 87 -11.40 10.63 -9.44
CA ARG A 87 -12.73 11.16 -9.07
C ARG A 87 -13.46 10.31 -8.02
N ILE A 88 -13.30 8.99 -8.02
CA ILE A 88 -13.99 8.06 -7.12
C ILE A 88 -13.06 6.90 -6.70
N PRO A 89 -13.24 6.36 -5.48
CA PRO A 89 -12.58 5.13 -5.06
C PRO A 89 -13.14 3.90 -5.77
N LEU A 90 -12.36 2.83 -5.75
CA LEU A 90 -12.89 1.49 -5.90
C LEU A 90 -13.71 1.11 -4.67
N VAL A 91 -14.86 0.47 -4.84
CA VAL A 91 -15.58 -0.19 -3.74
C VAL A 91 -15.55 -1.69 -3.99
N ILE A 92 -14.91 -2.45 -3.11
CA ILE A 92 -14.71 -3.88 -3.28
C ILE A 92 -15.93 -4.64 -2.76
N ALA A 93 -16.64 -5.32 -3.67
CA ALA A 93 -17.70 -6.25 -3.33
C ALA A 93 -17.14 -7.65 -2.99
N SER A 94 -18.00 -8.68 -2.95
CA SER A 94 -17.57 -10.06 -2.66
C SER A 94 -16.54 -10.60 -3.66
N ASP A 95 -16.66 -10.24 -4.94
CA ASP A 95 -15.72 -10.62 -5.99
C ASP A 95 -14.69 -9.50 -6.21
N ILE A 96 -13.46 -9.74 -5.75
CA ILE A 96 -12.34 -8.79 -5.82
C ILE A 96 -12.02 -8.44 -7.27
N LYS A 97 -11.79 -9.45 -8.13
CA LYS A 97 -11.34 -9.23 -9.51
C LYS A 97 -12.40 -8.50 -10.31
N LYS A 98 -13.65 -8.96 -10.23
CA LYS A 98 -14.76 -8.32 -10.93
C LYS A 98 -14.97 -6.88 -10.48
N SER A 99 -14.77 -6.57 -9.19
CA SER A 99 -14.88 -5.20 -8.68
C SER A 99 -13.81 -4.28 -9.28
N ILE A 100 -12.55 -4.74 -9.34
CA ILE A 100 -11.42 -3.97 -9.88
C ILE A 100 -11.57 -3.79 -11.40
N ASP A 101 -11.87 -4.87 -12.13
CA ASP A 101 -12.08 -4.82 -13.58
C ASP A 101 -13.24 -3.89 -13.95
N LYS A 102 -14.34 -3.93 -13.18
CA LYS A 102 -15.46 -3.02 -13.38
C LYS A 102 -15.04 -1.57 -13.19
N TYR A 103 -14.27 -1.25 -12.15
CA TYR A 103 -13.77 0.11 -11.93
C TYR A 103 -12.97 0.61 -13.13
N ALA A 104 -12.02 -0.19 -13.62
CA ALA A 104 -11.18 0.18 -14.74
C ALA A 104 -12.00 0.40 -16.03
N VAL A 105 -12.95 -0.49 -16.33
CA VAL A 105 -13.85 -0.37 -17.48
C VAL A 105 -14.74 0.87 -17.37
N GLU A 106 -15.26 1.19 -16.18
CA GLU A 106 -16.04 2.41 -15.95
C GLU A 106 -15.19 3.68 -16.10
N TYR A 107 -13.91 3.63 -15.71
CA TYR A 107 -12.98 4.72 -15.92
C TYR A 107 -12.69 4.96 -17.41
N ILE A 108 -12.49 3.89 -18.19
CA ILE A 108 -12.32 3.97 -19.66
C ILE A 108 -13.56 4.57 -20.32
N LYS A 109 -14.76 4.15 -19.91
CA LYS A 109 -16.03 4.74 -20.40
C LYS A 109 -16.14 6.22 -20.03
N TYR A 110 -15.72 6.59 -18.83
CA TYR A 110 -15.68 7.98 -18.39
C TYR A 110 -14.74 8.81 -19.26
N PHE A 111 -13.54 8.32 -19.58
CA PHE A 111 -12.62 8.98 -20.50
C PHE A 111 -13.21 9.11 -21.90
N ASN A 112 -13.69 8.02 -22.51
CA ASN A 112 -14.23 8.04 -23.88
C ASN A 112 -15.45 8.97 -24.03
N LYS A 113 -16.20 9.20 -22.94
CA LYS A 113 -17.37 10.09 -22.96
C LYS A 113 -17.02 11.57 -23.00
N TYR A 114 -15.90 11.96 -22.38
CA TYR A 114 -15.56 13.39 -22.15
C TYR A 114 -14.25 13.83 -22.80
N SER A 115 -13.45 12.90 -23.32
CA SER A 115 -12.20 13.21 -24.02
C SER A 115 -12.44 13.88 -25.38
N SER A 116 -11.44 14.66 -25.81
CA SER A 116 -11.30 15.16 -27.18
C SER A 116 -10.17 14.40 -27.90
N ASN A 117 -10.08 14.54 -29.23
CA ASN A 117 -9.18 13.77 -30.10
C ASN A 117 -7.67 13.90 -29.77
N GLU A 118 -7.25 14.82 -28.89
CA GLU A 118 -5.84 15.08 -28.57
C GLU A 118 -5.39 14.61 -27.16
N MET A 119 -6.33 14.10 -26.35
CA MET A 119 -6.04 13.72 -24.96
C MET A 119 -5.47 12.31 -24.84
N THR A 120 -4.49 12.12 -23.95
CA THR A 120 -3.99 10.80 -23.57
C THR A 120 -4.66 10.34 -22.28
N MET A 121 -5.26 9.15 -22.31
CA MET A 121 -5.91 8.57 -21.14
C MET A 121 -4.88 8.30 -20.03
N LEU A 122 -5.20 8.70 -18.80
CA LEU A 122 -4.45 8.24 -17.63
C LEU A 122 -4.73 6.75 -17.40
N ASP A 123 -3.82 6.04 -16.72
CA ASP A 123 -4.07 4.64 -16.36
C ASP A 123 -5.42 4.47 -15.64
N PRO A 124 -6.17 3.39 -15.91
CA PRO A 124 -7.52 3.22 -15.37
C PRO A 124 -7.56 2.65 -13.95
N ALA A 125 -6.40 2.42 -13.31
CA ALA A 125 -6.34 1.78 -12.00
C ALA A 125 -6.77 2.71 -10.86
N PRO A 126 -7.41 2.19 -9.79
CA PRO A 126 -7.78 2.99 -8.64
C PRO A 126 -6.54 3.47 -7.86
N ARG A 127 -6.68 4.60 -7.16
CA ARG A 127 -5.68 5.09 -6.19
C ARG A 127 -6.00 4.72 -4.75
N TRP A 128 -7.27 4.46 -4.46
CA TRP A 128 -7.71 3.97 -3.16
C TRP A 128 -8.99 3.15 -3.32
N ALA A 129 -9.25 2.31 -2.33
CA ALA A 129 -10.40 1.44 -2.29
C ALA A 129 -11.04 1.41 -0.91
N VAL A 130 -12.36 1.29 -0.90
CA VAL A 130 -13.14 0.98 0.28
C VAL A 130 -13.39 -0.52 0.31
N LEU A 131 -13.08 -1.15 1.44
CA LEU A 131 -13.47 -2.52 1.74
C LEU A 131 -14.59 -2.45 2.78
N PRO A 132 -15.86 -2.54 2.37
CA PRO A 132 -17.00 -2.40 3.28
C PRO A 132 -16.86 -3.31 4.49
N GLY A 133 -17.04 -2.74 5.68
CA GLY A 133 -16.91 -3.44 6.96
C GLY A 133 -15.48 -3.75 7.42
N LYS A 134 -14.46 -3.48 6.60
CA LYS A 134 -13.05 -3.83 6.91
C LYS A 134 -12.16 -2.61 7.10
N GLY A 135 -12.15 -1.68 6.15
CA GLY A 135 -11.26 -0.52 6.18
C GLY A 135 -10.99 0.06 4.79
N ILE A 136 -9.86 0.74 4.65
CA ILE A 136 -9.47 1.45 3.43
C ILE A 136 -8.14 0.90 2.90
N LEU A 137 -8.01 0.78 1.58
CA LEU A 137 -6.74 0.58 0.89
C LEU A 137 -6.33 1.82 0.12
N THR A 138 -5.03 2.07 0.05
CA THR A 138 -4.41 3.11 -0.77
C THR A 138 -3.31 2.50 -1.61
N PHE A 139 -3.06 3.06 -2.80
CA PHE A 139 -2.10 2.55 -3.77
C PHE A 139 -1.16 3.67 -4.26
N GLY A 140 0.10 3.33 -4.53
CA GLY A 140 1.05 4.24 -5.16
C GLY A 140 2.26 3.52 -5.74
N CYS A 141 2.85 4.04 -6.81
CA CYS A 141 4.02 3.44 -7.48
C CYS A 141 5.33 3.66 -6.73
N ASN A 142 5.30 4.44 -5.64
CA ASN A 142 6.42 4.67 -4.73
C ASN A 142 5.91 5.20 -3.38
N LYS A 143 6.80 5.24 -2.38
CA LYS A 143 6.51 5.72 -1.02
C LYS A 143 5.91 7.13 -1.00
N LYS A 144 6.40 8.06 -1.82
CA LYS A 144 5.93 9.45 -1.87
C LYS A 144 4.48 9.54 -2.37
N GLU A 145 4.16 8.88 -3.48
CA GLU A 145 2.80 8.85 -4.02
C GLU A 145 1.83 8.19 -3.03
N LEU A 146 2.21 7.05 -2.45
CA LEU A 146 1.39 6.35 -1.47
C LEU A 146 1.07 7.23 -0.25
N THR A 147 2.07 7.96 0.28
CA THR A 147 1.86 8.92 1.39
C THR A 147 0.89 10.03 1.01
N ILE A 148 1.04 10.64 -0.17
CA ILE A 148 0.13 11.70 -0.64
C ILE A 148 -1.30 11.18 -0.72
N VAL A 149 -1.51 10.00 -1.30
CA VAL A 149 -2.84 9.40 -1.40
C VAL A 149 -3.41 9.10 -0.01
N LYS A 150 -2.61 8.54 0.91
CA LYS A 150 -3.02 8.30 2.30
C LYS A 150 -3.51 9.56 3.00
N ASP A 151 -2.76 10.65 2.92
CA ASP A 151 -3.09 11.90 3.59
C ASP A 151 -4.38 12.53 3.04
N ILE A 152 -4.53 12.53 1.71
CA ILE A 152 -5.73 13.04 1.04
C ILE A 152 -6.96 12.19 1.39
N VAL A 153 -6.84 10.87 1.37
CA VAL A 153 -7.94 9.95 1.70
C VAL A 153 -8.34 10.10 3.16
N LYS A 154 -7.38 10.12 4.09
CA LYS A 154 -7.65 10.33 5.53
C LYS A 154 -8.36 11.66 5.79
N HIS A 155 -7.90 12.73 5.16
CA HIS A 155 -8.57 14.03 5.23
C HIS A 155 -9.99 13.96 4.67
N THR A 156 -10.14 13.36 3.50
CA THR A 156 -11.41 13.26 2.77
C THR A 156 -12.46 12.49 3.57
N ILE A 157 -12.15 11.27 4.01
CA ILE A 157 -13.14 10.42 4.70
C ILE A 157 -13.60 11.04 6.02
N LYS A 158 -12.69 11.74 6.73
CA LYS A 158 -13.03 12.50 7.95
C LYS A 158 -14.02 13.62 7.65
N THR A 159 -13.79 14.36 6.57
CA THR A 159 -14.69 15.46 6.18
C THR A 159 -16.03 14.91 5.73
N ILE A 160 -16.03 13.85 4.90
CA ILE A 160 -17.24 13.18 4.45
C ILE A 160 -18.09 12.72 5.64
N LEU A 161 -17.52 11.97 6.59
CA LEU A 161 -18.22 11.50 7.78
C LEU A 161 -18.89 12.64 8.53
N LYS A 162 -18.15 13.73 8.77
CA LYS A 162 -18.69 14.92 9.43
C LYS A 162 -19.83 15.54 8.65
N THR A 163 -19.71 15.64 7.32
CA THR A 163 -20.76 16.24 6.48
C THR A 163 -22.01 15.38 6.38
N GLU A 164 -21.87 14.06 6.27
CA GLU A 164 -23.01 13.14 6.27
C GLU A 164 -23.78 13.22 7.61
N LEU A 165 -23.04 13.25 8.73
CA LEU A 165 -23.65 13.30 10.06
C LEU A 165 -24.29 14.65 10.41
N ALA A 166 -23.71 15.75 9.94
CA ALA A 166 -24.11 17.10 10.36
C ALA A 166 -25.04 17.82 9.38
N PHE A 167 -24.91 17.54 8.07
CA PHE A 167 -25.51 18.36 7.01
C PHE A 167 -26.29 17.54 5.99
N GLY A 168 -26.42 16.22 6.18
CA GLY A 168 -27.09 15.33 5.23
C GLY A 168 -26.29 15.09 3.94
N GLY A 169 -25.00 15.46 3.93
CA GLY A 169 -24.03 15.17 2.88
C GLY A 169 -23.42 16.38 2.19
N TRP A 170 -22.75 16.14 1.05
CA TRP A 170 -22.16 17.18 0.20
C TRP A 170 -22.51 16.93 -1.27
N LYS A 171 -22.32 17.97 -2.09
CA LYS A 171 -22.50 17.89 -3.54
C LYS A 171 -21.17 18.16 -4.23
N ALA A 172 -20.62 17.13 -4.87
CA ALA A 172 -19.45 17.28 -5.73
C ALA A 172 -19.83 17.92 -7.07
N LEU A 173 -18.81 18.36 -7.81
CA LEU A 173 -18.98 18.75 -9.21
C LEU A 173 -19.47 17.57 -10.05
N ASN A 174 -20.15 17.87 -11.16
CA ASN A 174 -20.57 16.83 -12.09
C ASN A 174 -19.36 16.18 -12.79
N ALA A 175 -19.57 15.01 -13.38
CA ALA A 175 -18.50 14.22 -13.99
C ALA A 175 -17.72 14.99 -15.09
N SER A 176 -18.39 15.81 -15.90
CA SER A 176 -17.75 16.61 -16.94
C SER A 176 -16.76 17.64 -16.37
N LYS A 177 -17.16 18.33 -15.29
CA LYS A 177 -16.29 19.32 -14.62
C LYS A 177 -15.15 18.67 -13.84
N LEU A 178 -15.37 17.48 -13.28
CA LEU A 178 -14.29 16.70 -12.69
C LEU A 178 -13.28 16.22 -13.75
N PHE A 179 -13.76 15.89 -14.96
CA PHE A 179 -12.91 15.49 -16.08
C PHE A 179 -11.98 16.63 -16.51
N GLU A 180 -12.51 17.84 -16.65
CA GLU A 180 -11.71 19.05 -16.96
C GLU A 180 -10.58 19.27 -15.93
N ILE A 181 -10.82 18.99 -14.64
CA ILE A 181 -9.80 19.11 -13.59
C ILE A 181 -8.77 17.97 -13.67
N GLU A 182 -9.22 16.74 -13.86
CA GLU A 182 -8.36 15.55 -13.91
C GLU A 182 -7.45 15.53 -15.15
N TYR A 183 -7.95 16.04 -16.28
CA TYR A 183 -7.28 16.04 -17.58
C TYR A 183 -6.80 17.43 -18.01
N TRP A 184 -6.60 18.36 -17.06
CA TRP A 184 -6.12 19.70 -17.37
C TRP A 184 -4.78 19.64 -18.16
N GLU A 185 -4.68 20.47 -19.21
CA GLU A 185 -3.57 20.55 -20.17
C GLU A 185 -2.17 20.50 -19.56
N LEU A 186 -1.94 21.20 -18.44
CA LEU A 186 -0.64 21.20 -17.78
C LEU A 186 -0.25 19.81 -17.23
N GLU A 187 -1.22 19.01 -16.82
CA GLU A 187 -0.97 17.64 -16.36
C GLU A 187 -0.71 16.71 -17.56
N GLN A 188 -1.43 16.90 -18.67
CA GLN A 188 -1.17 16.20 -19.93
C GLN A 188 0.24 16.49 -20.48
N ALA A 189 0.70 17.74 -20.36
CA ALA A 189 2.05 18.14 -20.78
C ALA A 189 3.17 17.49 -19.96
N LYS A 190 2.93 17.18 -18.67
CA LYS A 190 3.91 16.47 -17.82
C LYS A 190 4.06 15.01 -18.22
N LEU A 191 2.98 14.35 -18.63
CA LEU A 191 3.01 12.94 -19.06
C LEU A 191 3.89 12.76 -20.29
N LYS A 192 3.79 13.68 -21.27
CA LYS A 192 4.64 13.69 -22.48
C LYS A 192 6.14 13.84 -22.18
N LYS A 193 6.51 14.35 -21.00
CA LYS A 193 7.91 14.50 -20.55
C LYS A 193 8.41 13.33 -19.69
N ALA A 194 7.52 12.48 -19.19
CA ALA A 194 7.85 11.46 -18.19
C ALA A 194 8.35 10.13 -18.77
N GLU A 195 8.54 10.04 -20.09
CA GLU A 195 8.85 8.77 -20.79
C GLU A 195 10.31 8.28 -20.67
N SER A 196 11.25 9.03 -20.10
CA SER A 196 12.62 8.53 -19.94
C SER A 196 13.01 8.35 -18.47
N ASN A 197 13.34 7.10 -18.11
CA ASN A 197 14.01 6.65 -16.87
C ASN A 197 13.09 6.13 -15.75
N SER A 198 12.32 5.07 -16.01
CA SER A 198 11.80 4.24 -14.92
C SER A 198 12.90 3.29 -14.42
N LEU A 199 13.21 3.36 -13.11
CA LEU A 199 14.17 2.44 -12.50
C LEU A 199 13.69 0.98 -12.59
N PRO A 200 14.59 -0.02 -12.67
CA PRO A 200 14.25 -1.42 -12.96
C PRO A 200 13.28 -2.08 -11.96
N HIS A 201 13.28 -1.64 -10.71
CA HIS A 201 12.49 -2.21 -9.62
C HIS A 201 11.50 -1.22 -9.01
N LYS A 202 11.20 -0.12 -9.73
CA LYS A 202 10.25 0.89 -9.30
C LYS A 202 8.89 0.26 -8.90
N GLY A 203 8.49 0.52 -7.66
CA GLY A 203 7.21 0.05 -7.10
C GLY A 203 7.17 -1.43 -6.72
N LYS A 204 8.28 -2.17 -6.90
CA LYS A 204 8.40 -3.54 -6.39
C LYS A 204 8.66 -3.52 -4.89
N VAL A 205 8.23 -4.58 -4.21
CA VAL A 205 8.49 -4.83 -2.79
C VAL A 205 9.53 -5.94 -2.67
N ALA A 206 10.68 -5.59 -2.09
CA ALA A 206 11.79 -6.51 -1.90
C ALA A 206 12.05 -6.75 -0.41
N ILE A 207 12.23 -8.01 -0.03
CA ILE A 207 12.65 -8.39 1.32
C ILE A 207 14.07 -8.94 1.27
N VAL A 208 14.95 -8.46 2.15
CA VAL A 208 16.33 -8.93 2.27
C VAL A 208 16.59 -9.40 3.69
N THR A 209 16.87 -10.69 3.88
CA THR A 209 17.21 -11.26 5.19
C THR A 209 18.71 -11.16 5.47
N GLY A 210 19.10 -10.95 6.73
CA GLY A 210 20.50 -10.76 7.12
C GLY A 210 21.11 -9.47 6.55
N SER A 211 20.34 -8.38 6.55
CA SER A 211 20.67 -7.12 5.88
C SER A 211 21.11 -6.00 6.81
N ALA A 212 21.46 -6.29 8.07
CA ALA A 212 22.04 -5.27 8.94
C ALA A 212 23.47 -4.88 8.55
N ALA A 213 24.18 -5.74 7.79
CA ALA A 213 25.54 -5.49 7.32
C ALA A 213 25.89 -6.34 6.08
N GLY A 214 27.11 -6.16 5.57
CA GLY A 214 27.73 -7.04 4.57
C GLY A 214 26.96 -7.16 3.27
N ILE A 215 26.94 -8.38 2.72
CA ILE A 215 26.31 -8.70 1.42
C ILE A 215 24.82 -8.36 1.45
N GLY A 216 24.11 -8.71 2.53
CA GLY A 216 22.68 -8.42 2.66
C GLY A 216 22.39 -6.92 2.59
N PHE A 217 23.16 -6.07 3.29
CA PHE A 217 22.97 -4.63 3.20
C PHE A 217 23.30 -4.09 1.79
N ALA A 218 24.36 -4.58 1.15
CA ALA A 218 24.72 -4.18 -0.21
C ALA A 218 23.62 -4.55 -1.23
N CYS A 219 23.00 -5.73 -1.09
CA CYS A 219 21.84 -6.11 -1.90
C CYS A 219 20.63 -5.19 -1.64
N ALA A 220 20.36 -4.87 -0.37
CA ALA A 220 19.28 -3.96 0.01
C ALA A 220 19.49 -2.55 -0.60
N GLU A 221 20.71 -2.02 -0.53
CA GLU A 221 21.07 -0.74 -1.11
C GLU A 221 20.91 -0.73 -2.64
N ALA A 222 21.41 -1.75 -3.34
CA ALA A 222 21.26 -1.87 -4.79
C ALA A 222 19.77 -1.90 -5.22
N LEU A 223 18.94 -2.69 -4.53
CA LEU A 223 17.51 -2.76 -4.81
C LEU A 223 16.81 -1.42 -4.57
N ALA A 224 17.20 -0.68 -3.53
CA ALA A 224 16.66 0.64 -3.24
C ALA A 224 17.06 1.67 -4.31
N LEU A 225 18.30 1.63 -4.79
CA LEU A 225 18.77 2.46 -5.91
C LEU A 225 18.01 2.17 -7.22
N ASP A 226 17.63 0.91 -7.44
CA ASP A 226 16.76 0.49 -8.54
C ASP A 226 15.27 0.79 -8.30
N GLY A 227 14.93 1.49 -7.22
CA GLY A 227 13.60 2.02 -6.94
C GLY A 227 12.64 1.06 -6.24
N ALA A 228 13.14 -0.08 -5.74
CA ALA A 228 12.34 -0.98 -4.93
C ALA A 228 12.00 -0.37 -3.57
N THR A 229 10.89 -0.80 -3.00
CA THR A 229 10.62 -0.64 -1.57
C THR A 229 11.24 -1.81 -0.84
N VAL A 230 12.28 -1.51 -0.04
CA VAL A 230 13.11 -2.53 0.60
C VAL A 230 12.75 -2.68 2.07
N ILE A 231 12.51 -3.93 2.47
CA ILE A 231 12.30 -4.34 3.85
C ILE A 231 13.47 -5.24 4.26
N GLY A 232 14.28 -4.77 5.20
CA GLY A 232 15.39 -5.52 5.76
C GLY A 232 14.98 -6.28 7.01
N LEU A 233 15.33 -7.56 7.08
CA LEU A 233 15.05 -8.43 8.23
C LEU A 233 16.37 -8.90 8.83
N ASP A 234 16.57 -8.69 10.13
CA ASP A 234 17.79 -9.15 10.82
C ASP A 234 17.52 -9.41 12.31
N LEU A 235 18.37 -10.21 12.96
CA LEU A 235 18.36 -10.37 14.40
C LEU A 235 18.95 -9.15 15.11
N SER A 236 19.89 -8.46 14.45
CA SER A 236 20.56 -7.26 14.95
C SER A 236 19.59 -6.08 15.02
N PRO A 237 19.53 -5.35 16.16
CA PRO A 237 18.69 -4.16 16.29
C PRO A 237 19.10 -3.00 15.36
N GLU A 238 20.35 -2.98 14.93
CA GLU A 238 20.91 -1.97 14.02
C GLU A 238 20.21 -1.94 12.66
N ILE A 239 19.50 -3.00 12.26
CA ILE A 239 18.76 -3.11 10.99
C ILE A 239 17.83 -1.90 10.75
N THR A 240 17.20 -1.39 11.80
CA THR A 240 16.31 -0.22 11.76
C THR A 240 17.05 1.00 11.20
N SER A 241 18.13 1.39 11.87
CA SER A 241 18.98 2.52 11.47
C SER A 241 19.68 2.32 10.12
N GLN A 242 19.99 1.08 9.74
CA GLN A 242 20.65 0.78 8.46
C GLN A 242 19.66 0.94 7.30
N MET A 243 18.47 0.36 7.40
CA MET A 243 17.44 0.49 6.36
C MET A 243 16.95 1.94 6.20
N GLU A 244 16.93 2.74 7.27
CA GLU A 244 16.59 4.16 7.20
C GLU A 244 17.51 4.95 6.23
N LYS A 245 18.80 4.62 6.16
CA LYS A 245 19.77 5.29 5.26
C LYS A 245 19.39 5.17 3.78
N ILE A 246 18.71 4.09 3.43
CA ILE A 246 18.26 3.80 2.05
C ILE A 246 16.74 4.00 1.88
N ASN A 247 16.09 4.70 2.83
CA ASN A 247 14.64 4.91 2.89
C ASN A 247 13.78 3.63 2.98
N GLY A 248 14.40 2.50 3.35
CA GLY A 248 13.75 1.21 3.59
C GLY A 248 13.13 1.11 4.99
N GLU A 249 12.57 -0.06 5.30
CA GLU A 249 12.09 -0.42 6.64
C GLU A 249 12.95 -1.56 7.19
N GLY A 250 13.48 -1.40 8.41
CA GLY A 250 14.19 -2.47 9.11
C GLY A 250 13.30 -3.10 10.17
N ILE A 251 13.26 -4.44 10.22
CA ILE A 251 12.49 -5.20 11.21
C ILE A 251 13.43 -6.17 11.92
N VAL A 252 13.49 -6.05 13.25
CA VAL A 252 14.23 -6.96 14.11
C VAL A 252 13.45 -8.27 14.27
N ILE A 253 14.03 -9.39 13.84
CA ILE A 253 13.38 -10.69 13.86
C ILE A 253 14.39 -11.83 13.98
N ASN A 254 14.05 -12.83 14.80
CA ASN A 254 14.67 -14.15 14.73
C ASN A 254 13.95 -15.01 13.68
N LEU A 255 14.62 -15.33 12.58
CA LEU A 255 14.04 -16.11 11.48
C LEU A 255 13.81 -17.60 11.83
N THR A 256 14.32 -18.09 12.96
CA THR A 256 14.01 -19.44 13.45
C THR A 256 12.67 -19.50 14.20
N ASP A 257 12.02 -18.36 14.45
CA ASP A 257 10.70 -18.29 15.11
C ASP A 257 9.58 -18.19 14.05
N GLU A 258 8.87 -19.29 13.84
CA GLU A 258 7.78 -19.40 12.87
C GLU A 258 6.63 -18.40 13.13
N GLY A 259 6.29 -18.15 14.40
CA GLY A 259 5.25 -17.20 14.77
C GLY A 259 5.63 -15.76 14.41
N LYS A 260 6.89 -15.40 14.64
CA LYS A 260 7.44 -14.09 14.24
C LYS A 260 7.53 -13.96 12.73
N VAL A 261 8.03 -14.98 12.02
CA VAL A 261 8.08 -14.98 10.54
C VAL A 261 6.68 -14.75 9.97
N LYS A 262 5.68 -15.49 10.43
CA LYS A 262 4.30 -15.33 9.97
C LYS A 262 3.75 -13.92 10.20
N SER A 263 3.89 -13.39 11.41
CA SER A 263 3.37 -12.06 11.76
C SER A 263 4.12 -10.92 11.03
N THR A 264 5.43 -11.06 10.79
CA THR A 264 6.21 -10.12 9.98
C THR A 264 5.76 -10.13 8.53
N ILE A 265 5.51 -11.30 7.93
CA ILE A 265 4.97 -11.37 6.57
C ILE A 265 3.59 -10.70 6.52
N GLU A 266 2.69 -10.97 7.47
CA GLU A 266 1.37 -10.32 7.55
C GLU A 266 1.48 -8.78 7.66
N HIS A 267 2.43 -8.27 8.46
CA HIS A 267 2.73 -6.84 8.54
C HIS A 267 3.18 -6.25 7.19
N ILE A 268 4.10 -6.93 6.49
CA ILE A 268 4.58 -6.49 5.17
C ILE A 268 3.43 -6.44 4.17
N ILE A 269 2.56 -7.45 4.16
CA ILE A 269 1.39 -7.45 3.26
C ILE A 269 0.38 -6.35 3.62
N ASN A 270 0.17 -6.06 4.90
CA ASN A 270 -0.70 -4.94 5.30
C ASN A 270 -0.11 -3.58 4.92
N SER A 271 1.21 -3.43 5.00
CA SER A 271 1.92 -2.16 4.80
C SER A 271 2.27 -1.86 3.34
N TYR A 272 2.51 -2.91 2.54
CA TYR A 272 2.99 -2.80 1.16
C TYR A 272 2.17 -3.60 0.14
N GLY A 273 1.29 -4.48 0.60
CA GLY A 273 0.36 -5.22 -0.24
C GLY A 273 0.90 -6.47 -0.90
N GLY A 274 2.19 -6.79 -0.81
CA GLY A 274 2.74 -7.92 -1.57
C GLY A 274 4.24 -8.08 -1.40
N ILE A 275 4.78 -9.09 -2.07
CA ILE A 275 6.21 -9.41 -2.10
C ILE A 275 6.54 -9.77 -3.55
N ASP A 276 7.55 -9.13 -4.12
CA ASP A 276 8.02 -9.42 -5.48
C ASP A 276 9.42 -10.04 -5.46
N ILE A 277 10.29 -9.58 -4.57
CA ILE A 277 11.68 -10.04 -4.51
C ILE A 277 11.97 -10.53 -3.10
N VAL A 278 12.55 -11.72 -2.97
CA VAL A 278 13.15 -12.21 -1.72
C VAL A 278 14.62 -12.48 -1.95
N VAL A 279 15.48 -11.81 -1.19
CA VAL A 279 16.90 -12.14 -1.06
C VAL A 279 17.07 -12.84 0.29
N SER A 280 17.21 -14.16 0.24
CA SER A 280 17.28 -15.04 1.39
C SER A 280 18.73 -15.25 1.80
N ASN A 281 19.33 -14.24 2.43
CA ASN A 281 20.77 -14.14 2.68
C ASN A 281 21.18 -14.40 4.15
N ALA A 282 20.25 -14.34 5.10
CA ALA A 282 20.57 -14.51 6.53
C ALA A 282 21.40 -15.76 6.80
N GLY A 283 22.52 -15.62 7.50
CA GLY A 283 23.39 -16.75 7.81
C GLY A 283 24.33 -16.45 8.97
N ILE A 284 24.85 -17.51 9.57
CA ILE A 284 25.86 -17.43 10.62
C ILE A 284 27.02 -18.37 10.33
N PHE A 285 28.18 -18.00 10.87
CA PHE A 285 29.32 -18.89 11.00
C PHE A 285 29.49 -19.22 12.49
N THR A 286 29.23 -20.48 12.86
CA THR A 286 29.58 -20.98 14.19
C THR A 286 31.07 -21.26 14.27
N ALA A 287 31.61 -21.42 15.48
CA ALA A 287 33.00 -21.83 15.66
C ALA A 287 33.28 -23.13 14.87
N GLY A 288 34.35 -23.10 14.07
CA GLY A 288 34.79 -24.26 13.30
C GLY A 288 35.39 -25.34 14.20
N ALA A 289 35.26 -26.60 13.79
CA ALA A 289 35.85 -27.77 14.43
C ALA A 289 36.01 -28.88 13.38
N TYR A 290 36.89 -29.85 13.66
CA TYR A 290 36.86 -31.12 12.93
C TYR A 290 35.53 -31.84 13.19
N ILE A 291 35.11 -32.71 12.27
CA ILE A 291 33.77 -33.33 12.32
C ILE A 291 33.59 -34.19 13.57
N ASP A 292 34.63 -34.91 13.98
CA ASP A 292 34.68 -35.74 15.19
C ASP A 292 34.72 -34.91 16.50
N GLU A 293 35.09 -33.63 16.41
CA GLU A 293 35.14 -32.69 17.53
C GLU A 293 33.98 -31.67 17.52
N MET A 294 33.10 -31.76 16.53
CA MET A 294 32.07 -30.76 16.32
C MET A 294 31.05 -30.78 17.45
N ASN A 295 30.91 -29.64 18.12
CA ASN A 295 29.87 -29.50 19.13
C ASN A 295 28.49 -29.59 18.49
N GLN A 296 27.66 -30.52 18.99
CA GLN A 296 26.31 -30.76 18.46
C GLN A 296 25.43 -29.50 18.47
N SER A 297 25.58 -28.63 19.47
CA SER A 297 24.81 -27.37 19.54
C SER A 297 25.21 -26.38 18.45
N ASN A 298 26.49 -26.33 18.04
CA ASN A 298 26.94 -25.50 16.93
C ASN A 298 26.38 -26.02 15.61
N TRP A 299 26.41 -27.34 15.39
CA TRP A 299 25.79 -27.96 14.22
C TRP A 299 24.29 -27.63 14.14
N GLN A 300 23.55 -27.87 15.22
CA GLN A 300 22.12 -27.59 15.28
C GLN A 300 21.81 -26.11 15.03
N LYS A 301 22.60 -25.20 15.60
CA LYS A 301 22.45 -23.76 15.38
C LYS A 301 22.70 -23.37 13.93
N SER A 302 23.77 -23.90 13.32
CA SER A 302 24.08 -23.71 11.90
C SER A 302 22.94 -24.20 11.02
N MET A 303 22.44 -25.42 11.24
CA MET A 303 21.32 -25.98 10.48
C MET A 303 20.03 -25.19 10.68
N ALA A 304 19.74 -24.75 11.90
CA ALA A 304 18.55 -23.96 12.21
C ALA A 304 18.53 -22.63 11.46
N VAL A 305 19.67 -21.94 11.40
CA VAL A 305 19.77 -20.62 10.75
C VAL A 305 20.01 -20.76 9.25
N ASN A 306 21.07 -21.44 8.83
CA ASN A 306 21.55 -21.45 7.44
C ASN A 306 20.73 -22.34 6.50
N LEU A 307 19.82 -23.18 7.03
CA LEU A 307 18.94 -24.02 6.21
C LEU A 307 17.46 -23.87 6.61
N THR A 308 17.12 -24.25 7.84
CA THR A 308 15.71 -24.33 8.26
C THR A 308 15.03 -22.97 8.22
N SER A 309 15.72 -21.89 8.62
CA SER A 309 15.15 -20.55 8.59
C SER A 309 14.80 -20.07 7.18
N HIS A 310 15.61 -20.42 6.16
CA HIS A 310 15.32 -20.08 4.76
C HIS A 310 14.09 -20.83 4.25
N GLN A 311 14.03 -22.15 4.50
CA GLN A 311 12.86 -22.96 4.14
C GLN A 311 11.59 -22.41 4.80
N LEU A 312 11.66 -22.10 6.10
CA LEU A 312 10.56 -21.55 6.87
C LEU A 312 10.11 -20.19 6.31
N PHE A 313 11.06 -19.28 6.05
CA PHE A 313 10.75 -17.98 5.49
C PHE A 313 10.11 -18.08 4.09
N LEU A 314 10.60 -18.98 3.24
CA LEU A 314 10.04 -19.25 1.92
C LEU A 314 8.64 -19.87 1.99
N LYS A 315 8.38 -20.79 2.93
CA LYS A 315 7.04 -21.37 3.17
C LYS A 315 5.98 -20.28 3.36
N TYR A 316 6.31 -19.20 4.08
CA TYR A 316 5.37 -18.11 4.35
C TYR A 316 5.37 -16.99 3.32
N SER A 317 6.47 -16.74 2.60
CA SER A 317 6.55 -15.69 1.57
C SER A 317 6.07 -16.15 0.18
N ILE A 318 6.26 -17.42 -0.20
CA ILE A 318 5.87 -17.96 -1.51
C ILE A 318 4.41 -17.71 -1.89
N PRO A 319 3.41 -17.88 -0.99
CA PRO A 319 2.02 -17.58 -1.32
C PRO A 319 1.81 -16.14 -1.86
N PHE A 320 2.61 -15.19 -1.37
CA PHE A 320 2.55 -13.79 -1.78
C PHE A 320 3.43 -13.50 -2.99
N LEU A 321 4.57 -14.19 -3.14
CA LEU A 321 5.38 -14.15 -4.36
C LEU A 321 4.60 -14.67 -5.59
N LYS A 322 3.70 -15.65 -5.43
CA LYS A 322 2.80 -16.09 -6.51
C LYS A 322 1.87 -14.98 -7.02
N ASN A 323 1.60 -13.98 -6.18
CA ASN A 323 0.86 -12.78 -6.53
C ASN A 323 1.74 -11.56 -6.81
N GLY A 324 3.07 -11.69 -6.66
CA GLY A 324 4.02 -10.63 -6.94
C GLY A 324 4.18 -10.35 -8.43
N ILE A 325 4.84 -9.25 -8.75
CA ILE A 325 5.05 -8.73 -10.10
C ILE A 325 6.46 -9.10 -10.58
N SER A 326 6.53 -10.06 -11.51
CA SER A 326 7.79 -10.63 -12.00
C SER A 326 8.66 -11.08 -10.83
N SER A 327 8.12 -12.00 -10.03
CA SER A 327 8.68 -12.38 -8.75
C SER A 327 9.97 -13.19 -8.86
N SER A 328 10.88 -13.01 -7.90
CA SER A 328 12.16 -13.72 -7.87
C SER A 328 12.58 -14.06 -6.43
N ILE A 329 13.30 -15.17 -6.30
CA ILE A 329 14.00 -15.56 -5.07
C ILE A 329 15.49 -15.64 -5.41
N VAL A 330 16.32 -14.98 -4.60
CA VAL A 330 17.78 -15.06 -4.62
C VAL A 330 18.19 -15.77 -3.33
N LEU A 331 18.94 -16.86 -3.46
CA LEU A 331 19.47 -17.68 -2.36
C LEU A 331 20.98 -17.53 -2.28
#